data_AF-A0A2P4R609-F1
#
_entry.id   AF-A0A2P4R609-F1
#
_cell.length_a   1.000
_cell.length_b   1.000
_cell.length_c   1.000
_cell.angle_alpha   90.00
_cell.angle_beta   90.00
_cell.angle_gamma   90.00
#
_symmetry.space_group_name_H-M   'P 1'
#
loop_
_entity.id
_entity.type
_entity.pdbx_description
1 polymer ?
#
loop_
_entity_poly.entity_id
_entity_poly.type
_entity_poly.pdbx_seq_one_letter_code
_entity_poly.pdbx_strand_id
1 'polypeptide(L)'
;MSFPRTLDLLSILSIGPIHTNNVLDMEGKIMKKILRNSLLVGAALLGIGSFGFESISTKAATTPAPTTSKAGAVITPGTISSDSVPGATASGVATPGIDFGTVPSSAGDVTYKSTAIASDLHVTNPGQGTGWSVSVADSPFTDGTNTLKNAQFSFTDASAVKADATDNVSTLPTFSGSVLVSSAPVTVLNAATGTGVGAYTASYGATDASLLVPAGNIGGSYSSTLTWTLSDAPA
;
A
#
# COMPACT_ATOMS: atom_id res chain seq x y z
N MET A 1 63.62 24.96 -4.24
CA MET A 1 62.19 25.26 -4.44
C MET A 1 61.61 25.60 -3.08
N SER A 2 61.29 26.87 -2.88
CA SER A 2 61.03 27.51 -1.58
C SER A 2 59.54 27.71 -1.33
N PHE A 3 59.06 27.38 -0.13
CA PHE A 3 57.87 27.98 0.50
C PHE A 3 58.28 29.36 1.09
N PRO A 4 57.39 30.32 1.48
CA PRO A 4 56.07 30.10 2.11
C PRO A 4 54.91 31.06 1.71
N ARG A 5 53.71 30.76 2.25
CA ARG A 5 52.51 31.62 2.32
C ARG A 5 52.57 32.52 3.58
N THR A 6 52.24 33.80 3.41
CA THR A 6 51.91 34.80 4.46
C THR A 6 50.81 35.70 3.86
N LEU A 7 49.56 35.64 4.35
CA LEU A 7 48.93 36.46 5.38
C LEU A 7 48.72 37.93 4.96
N ASP A 8 47.45 38.34 4.80
CA ASP A 8 47.05 39.72 5.11
C ASP A 8 45.60 39.79 5.62
N LEU A 9 45.41 40.61 6.64
CA LEU A 9 44.30 40.72 7.58
C LEU A 9 43.85 42.20 7.63
N LEU A 10 42.53 42.44 7.70
CA LEU A 10 41.85 43.67 8.18
C LEU A 10 42.05 44.94 7.31
N SER A 11 41.16 45.93 7.15
CA SER A 11 39.95 46.47 7.82
C SER A 11 39.33 47.47 6.77
N ILE A 12 38.12 48.03 6.78
CA ILE A 12 37.58 49.09 7.66
C ILE A 12 36.10 49.37 7.24
N LEU A 13 35.26 49.64 8.24
CA LEU A 13 33.91 50.25 8.26
C LEU A 13 33.64 51.39 7.23
N SER A 14 32.39 51.49 6.75
CA SER A 14 31.72 52.78 6.51
C SER A 14 30.19 52.67 6.60
N ILE A 15 29.56 53.78 7.00
CA ILE A 15 28.30 53.95 7.74
C ILE A 15 27.12 54.30 6.77
N GLY A 16 25.86 53.97 7.13
CA GLY A 16 24.60 54.32 6.40
C GLY A 16 24.24 55.83 6.43
N PRO A 17 22.97 56.30 6.27
CA PRO A 17 21.62 55.65 6.16
C PRO A 17 20.84 56.08 4.87
N ILE A 18 19.57 55.74 4.53
CA ILE A 18 18.24 56.09 5.11
C ILE A 18 17.12 55.25 4.43
N HIS A 19 16.07 54.93 5.21
CA HIS A 19 14.72 54.40 4.93
C HIS A 19 14.04 54.69 3.58
N THR A 20 13.19 53.77 3.07
CA THR A 20 11.71 53.82 3.15
C THR A 20 11.02 52.50 2.68
N ASN A 21 10.27 51.87 3.61
CA ASN A 21 9.04 51.04 3.54
C ASN A 21 8.81 49.82 2.62
N ASN A 22 8.40 48.73 3.31
CA ASN A 22 7.36 47.72 3.04
C ASN A 22 7.32 46.98 1.69
N VAL A 23 7.56 45.66 1.71
CA VAL A 23 6.68 44.59 1.17
C VAL A 23 7.10 43.23 1.77
N LEU A 24 6.28 42.73 2.71
CA LEU A 24 5.90 41.32 2.97
C LEU A 24 6.96 40.30 3.44
N ASP A 25 7.04 40.16 4.76
CA ASP A 25 7.53 38.98 5.47
C ASP A 25 6.72 37.71 5.17
N MET A 26 7.45 36.64 4.87
CA MET A 26 7.38 35.34 5.56
C MET A 26 6.03 34.92 6.15
N GLU A 27 5.21 34.14 5.42
CA GLU A 27 4.33 33.07 5.96
C GLU A 27 3.87 32.13 4.81
N GLY A 28 4.81 31.33 4.30
CA GLY A 28 4.58 30.30 3.28
C GLY A 28 4.19 28.94 3.87
N LYS A 29 3.42 28.90 4.96
CA LYS A 29 2.88 27.65 5.50
C LYS A 29 1.45 27.93 5.98
N ILE A 30 0.51 27.16 5.43
CA ILE A 30 -0.91 27.08 5.80
C ILE A 30 -1.82 28.08 5.07
N MET A 31 -2.19 27.73 3.83
CA MET A 31 -3.44 28.25 3.25
C MET A 31 -4.12 27.13 2.45
N LYS A 32 -4.81 26.22 3.17
CA LYS A 32 -5.78 25.30 2.57
C LYS A 32 -7.16 25.65 3.12
N LYS A 33 -7.83 26.52 2.35
CA LYS A 33 -9.28 26.73 2.24
C LYS A 33 -10.05 26.94 3.57
N ILE A 34 -10.32 28.21 3.82
CA ILE A 34 -11.63 28.78 4.21
C ILE A 34 -12.68 27.73 4.63
N LEU A 35 -12.85 27.57 5.94
CA LEU A 35 -14.18 27.37 6.50
C LEU A 35 -14.35 28.39 7.62
N ARG A 36 -14.94 29.53 7.25
CA ARG A 36 -15.55 30.45 8.18
C ARG A 36 -16.60 29.66 8.95
N ASN A 37 -16.48 29.59 10.28
CA ASN A 37 -17.61 29.52 11.20
C ASN A 37 -17.14 30.15 12.52
N SER A 38 -17.13 31.49 12.50
CA SER A 38 -17.01 32.31 13.70
C SER A 38 -18.37 32.31 14.39
N LEU A 39 -18.45 31.75 15.59
CA LEU A 39 -19.30 32.29 16.65
C LEU A 39 -18.83 31.75 18.01
N LEU A 40 -17.86 32.43 18.61
CA LEU A 40 -17.63 32.36 20.06
C LEU A 40 -17.86 33.75 20.62
N VAL A 41 -19.13 34.06 20.86
CA VAL A 41 -19.61 35.14 21.74
C VAL A 41 -20.45 34.37 22.77
N GLY A 42 -20.25 34.42 24.08
CA GLY A 42 -19.64 35.42 24.95
C GLY A 42 -20.47 35.33 26.24
N ALA A 43 -19.78 35.27 27.39
CA ALA A 43 -20.26 35.13 28.76
C ALA A 43 -21.76 35.39 29.07
N ALA A 44 -22.39 34.43 29.74
CA ALA A 44 -23.58 34.69 30.55
C ALA A 44 -23.16 34.91 32.02
N LEU A 45 -23.07 36.18 32.41
CA LEU A 45 -23.15 36.63 33.80
C LEU A 45 -24.56 36.31 34.31
N LEU A 46 -24.70 35.37 35.25
CA LEU A 46 -25.94 35.20 36.01
C LEU A 46 -25.89 36.09 37.26
N GLY A 47 -26.88 36.97 37.34
CA GLY A 47 -26.98 38.06 38.30
C GLY A 47 -27.30 37.63 39.73
N ILE A 48 -26.71 38.40 40.65
CA ILE A 48 -27.29 38.96 41.88
C ILE A 48 -28.82 38.84 42.02
N GLY A 49 -29.26 38.32 43.17
CA GLY A 49 -30.66 38.31 43.60
C GLY A 49 -31.03 39.49 44.51
N SER A 50 -32.30 39.93 44.38
CA SER A 50 -33.14 40.79 45.26
C SER A 50 -32.60 42.18 45.64
N PHE A 51 -33.27 43.34 45.44
CA PHE A 51 -34.68 43.75 45.63
C PHE A 51 -35.02 44.95 44.71
N GLY A 52 -36.22 45.23 44.20
CA GLY A 52 -37.54 44.59 44.32
C GLY A 52 -38.21 44.48 42.94
N PHE A 53 -38.78 43.31 42.66
CA PHE A 53 -38.59 42.64 41.37
C PHE A 53 -39.41 43.18 40.19
N GLU A 54 -38.66 43.49 39.12
CA GLU A 54 -39.08 43.94 37.80
C GLU A 54 -39.82 42.86 37.02
N SER A 55 -40.86 43.26 36.27
CA SER A 55 -41.40 42.44 35.17
C SER A 55 -41.23 43.19 33.85
N ILE A 56 -39.98 43.33 33.41
CA ILE A 56 -39.66 43.60 32.00
C ILE A 56 -39.87 42.27 31.28
N SER A 57 -40.95 42.13 30.52
CA SER A 57 -41.20 40.95 29.69
C SER A 57 -40.17 40.88 28.57
N THR A 58 -39.02 40.25 28.82
CA THR A 58 -38.07 39.89 27.79
C THR A 58 -38.72 38.84 26.88
N LYS A 59 -39.05 39.22 25.64
CA LYS A 59 -39.47 38.25 24.63
C LYS A 59 -38.25 37.39 24.30
N ALA A 60 -38.20 36.17 24.82
CA ALA A 60 -37.16 35.22 24.47
C ALA A 60 -37.13 35.07 22.94
N ALA A 61 -35.99 35.35 22.31
CA ALA A 61 -35.80 35.04 20.90
C ALA A 61 -35.80 33.51 20.76
N THR A 62 -36.90 32.94 20.26
CA THR A 62 -36.94 31.53 19.87
C THR A 62 -36.10 31.37 18.60
N THR A 63 -34.86 30.91 18.73
CA THR A 63 -34.10 30.46 17.56
C THR A 63 -34.87 29.30 16.92
N PRO A 64 -35.32 29.41 15.66
CA PRO A 64 -36.01 28.32 15.01
C PRO A 64 -35.11 27.08 15.03
N ALA A 65 -35.69 25.93 15.40
CA ALA A 65 -34.97 24.66 15.31
C ALA A 65 -34.47 24.45 13.87
N PRO A 66 -33.25 23.93 13.68
CA PRO A 66 -32.73 23.69 12.34
C PRO A 66 -33.63 22.71 11.59
N THR A 67 -33.98 23.04 10.35
CA THR A 67 -34.71 22.14 9.44
C THR A 67 -33.74 21.17 8.78
N THR A 68 -34.07 19.88 8.78
CA THR A 68 -33.26 18.80 8.17
C THR A 68 -33.98 18.16 6.99
N SER A 69 -33.22 17.59 6.05
CA SER A 69 -33.72 16.79 4.92
C SER A 69 -32.96 15.44 4.84
N LYS A 70 -33.48 14.47 4.08
CA LYS A 70 -32.88 13.14 3.91
C LYS A 70 -32.39 12.94 2.48
N ALA A 71 -31.20 12.37 2.33
CA ALA A 71 -30.66 11.86 1.06
C ALA A 71 -30.43 10.34 1.18
N GLY A 72 -30.56 9.59 0.08
CA GLY A 72 -30.40 8.15 0.07
C GLY A 72 -29.83 7.63 -1.26
N ALA A 73 -29.10 6.53 -1.19
CA ALA A 73 -28.52 5.83 -2.34
C ALA A 73 -28.52 4.32 -2.06
N VAL A 74 -28.61 3.51 -3.11
CA VAL A 74 -28.43 2.05 -3.07
C VAL A 74 -27.16 1.72 -3.85
N ILE A 75 -26.21 1.06 -3.19
CA ILE A 75 -24.94 0.64 -3.80
C ILE A 75 -24.97 -0.88 -3.95
N THR A 76 -24.73 -1.38 -5.16
CA THR A 76 -24.70 -2.81 -5.44
C THR A 76 -23.25 -3.25 -5.65
N PRO A 77 -22.76 -4.26 -4.92
CA PRO A 77 -21.42 -4.81 -5.13
C PRO A 77 -21.22 -5.39 -6.54
N GLY A 78 -20.02 -5.22 -7.11
CA GLY A 78 -19.59 -5.88 -8.34
C GLY A 78 -18.92 -7.23 -8.09
N THR A 79 -18.51 -7.92 -9.14
CA THR A 79 -17.76 -9.19 -9.05
C THR A 79 -16.30 -8.93 -8.71
N ILE A 80 -15.73 -9.72 -7.78
CA ILE A 80 -14.30 -9.67 -7.49
C ILE A 80 -13.49 -10.28 -8.64
N SER A 81 -12.30 -9.74 -8.89
CA SER A 81 -11.38 -10.25 -9.92
C SER A 81 -9.93 -10.31 -9.42
N SER A 82 -9.17 -11.25 -9.97
CA SER A 82 -7.71 -11.24 -9.93
C SER A 82 -7.24 -10.78 -11.30
N ASP A 83 -6.77 -9.54 -11.37
CA ASP A 83 -6.50 -8.85 -12.64
C ASP A 83 -5.11 -9.20 -13.18
N SER A 84 -4.15 -9.48 -12.29
CA SER A 84 -2.84 -10.01 -12.64
C SER A 84 -2.28 -10.90 -11.53
N VAL A 85 -1.36 -11.80 -11.89
CA VAL A 85 -0.65 -12.66 -10.95
C VAL A 85 0.86 -12.62 -11.20
N PRO A 86 1.69 -12.90 -10.18
CA PRO A 86 3.13 -12.95 -10.32
C PRO A 86 3.56 -14.02 -11.32
N GLY A 87 4.44 -13.64 -12.23
CA GLY A 87 4.90 -14.47 -13.34
C GLY A 87 3.93 -14.55 -14.50
N ALA A 88 2.84 -13.76 -14.54
CA ALA A 88 1.97 -13.71 -15.70
C ALA A 88 2.70 -13.08 -16.90
N THR A 89 2.80 -13.83 -17.99
CA THR A 89 3.34 -13.37 -19.27
C THR A 89 2.25 -13.25 -20.32
N ALA A 90 2.43 -12.35 -21.29
CA ALA A 90 1.53 -12.28 -22.43
C ALA A 90 1.54 -13.62 -23.22
N SER A 91 0.39 -13.99 -23.76
CA SER A 91 0.26 -15.19 -24.59
C SER A 91 1.25 -15.16 -25.76
N GLY A 92 2.03 -16.21 -25.94
CA GLY A 92 3.05 -16.32 -26.99
C GLY A 92 4.45 -15.81 -26.62
N VAL A 93 4.66 -15.35 -25.37
CA VAL A 93 6.00 -15.07 -24.84
C VAL A 93 6.65 -16.37 -24.39
N ALA A 94 7.83 -16.70 -24.93
CA ALA A 94 8.55 -17.94 -24.59
C ALA A 94 9.33 -17.85 -23.27
N THR A 95 9.62 -16.64 -22.79
CA THR A 95 10.36 -16.42 -21.54
C THR A 95 9.46 -16.73 -20.34
N PRO A 96 9.94 -17.50 -19.34
CA PRO A 96 9.21 -17.69 -18.09
C PRO A 96 8.93 -16.35 -17.40
N GLY A 97 7.75 -16.19 -16.81
CA GLY A 97 7.45 -14.99 -16.04
C GLY A 97 8.14 -14.92 -14.68
N ILE A 98 8.65 -16.05 -14.18
CA ILE A 98 9.58 -16.10 -13.05
C ILE A 98 10.85 -16.75 -13.56
N ASP A 99 11.92 -15.96 -13.62
CA ASP A 99 13.20 -16.40 -14.17
C ASP A 99 14.23 -16.57 -13.06
N PHE A 100 14.96 -17.67 -13.11
CA PHE A 100 16.10 -17.97 -12.24
C PHE A 100 17.45 -17.83 -12.96
N GLY A 101 17.41 -17.58 -14.28
CA GLY A 101 18.57 -17.48 -15.14
C GLY A 101 19.27 -18.82 -15.37
N THR A 102 20.51 -18.74 -15.86
CA THR A 102 21.40 -19.90 -15.97
C THR A 102 22.22 -20.02 -14.68
N VAL A 103 22.02 -21.11 -13.95
CA VAL A 103 22.68 -21.38 -12.67
C VAL A 103 23.53 -22.65 -12.72
N PRO A 104 24.68 -22.70 -12.05
CA PRO A 104 25.50 -23.91 -12.01
C PRO A 104 24.85 -24.98 -11.16
N SER A 105 24.86 -26.23 -11.63
CA SER A 105 24.46 -27.39 -10.81
C SER A 105 25.40 -27.56 -9.61
N SER A 106 24.87 -28.06 -8.49
CA SER A 106 25.63 -28.30 -7.26
C SER A 106 25.69 -29.79 -6.91
N ALA A 107 26.80 -30.20 -6.30
CA ALA A 107 26.94 -31.53 -5.69
C ALA A 107 26.27 -31.64 -4.31
N GLY A 108 25.88 -30.50 -3.72
CA GLY A 108 25.09 -30.39 -2.50
C GLY A 108 23.77 -29.65 -2.75
N ASP A 109 22.93 -29.56 -1.73
CA ASP A 109 21.68 -28.79 -1.80
C ASP A 109 21.97 -27.31 -2.07
N VAL A 110 21.18 -26.70 -2.94
CA VAL A 110 21.36 -25.29 -3.34
C VAL A 110 20.01 -24.60 -3.53
N THR A 111 19.93 -23.36 -3.06
CA THR A 111 18.76 -22.50 -3.28
C THR A 111 19.12 -21.42 -4.28
N TYR A 112 18.41 -21.40 -5.40
CA TYR A 112 18.50 -20.33 -6.40
C TYR A 112 17.46 -19.26 -6.12
N LYS A 113 17.87 -18.00 -6.22
CA LYS A 113 16.96 -16.86 -6.19
C LYS A 113 16.56 -16.49 -7.61
N SER A 114 15.32 -16.05 -7.78
CA SER A 114 14.90 -15.49 -9.06
C SER A 114 15.74 -14.25 -9.39
N THR A 115 15.89 -14.01 -10.69
CA THR A 115 16.52 -12.81 -11.27
C THR A 115 15.47 -11.85 -11.84
N ALA A 116 14.26 -12.33 -12.09
CA ALA A 116 13.13 -11.53 -12.52
C ALA A 116 11.79 -12.18 -12.13
N ILE A 117 10.82 -11.35 -11.79
CA ILE A 117 9.40 -11.73 -11.65
C ILE A 117 8.61 -10.71 -12.46
N ALA A 118 7.82 -11.21 -13.42
CA ALA A 118 6.95 -10.40 -14.26
C ALA A 118 5.61 -10.18 -13.57
N SER A 119 5.11 -8.94 -13.60
CA SER A 119 3.80 -8.56 -13.05
C SER A 119 3.67 -8.76 -11.52
N ASP A 120 2.80 -7.96 -10.93
CA ASP A 120 2.45 -8.06 -9.51
C ASP A 120 1.16 -8.88 -9.34
N LEU A 121 0.85 -9.27 -8.09
CA LEU A 121 -0.47 -9.77 -7.76
C LEU A 121 -1.43 -8.59 -7.60
N HIS A 122 -2.47 -8.53 -8.44
CA HIS A 122 -3.48 -7.48 -8.40
C HIS A 122 -4.88 -8.09 -8.24
N VAL A 123 -5.63 -7.59 -7.25
CA VAL A 123 -6.99 -8.04 -6.94
C VAL A 123 -7.89 -6.82 -6.80
N THR A 124 -9.03 -6.85 -7.49
CA THR A 124 -10.06 -5.81 -7.41
C THR A 124 -11.33 -6.38 -6.80
N ASN A 125 -11.77 -5.81 -5.68
CA ASN A 125 -13.03 -6.12 -5.01
C ASN A 125 -13.98 -4.92 -5.03
N PRO A 126 -14.97 -4.86 -5.96
CA PRO A 126 -15.92 -3.77 -6.09
C PRO A 126 -17.06 -3.79 -5.04
N GLY A 127 -16.74 -4.03 -3.77
CA GLY A 127 -17.70 -3.91 -2.66
C GLY A 127 -18.23 -5.22 -2.07
N GLN A 128 -17.66 -6.38 -2.41
CA GLN A 128 -18.03 -7.65 -1.78
C GLN A 128 -17.47 -7.72 -0.35
N GLY A 129 -18.36 -7.85 0.63
CA GLY A 129 -18.01 -7.86 2.05
C GLY A 129 -17.80 -9.26 2.65
N THR A 130 -17.99 -10.33 1.87
CA THR A 130 -17.90 -11.73 2.35
C THR A 130 -16.48 -12.14 2.74
N GLY A 131 -15.48 -11.50 2.15
CA GLY A 131 -14.07 -11.88 2.26
C GLY A 131 -13.64 -12.74 1.07
N TRP A 132 -12.34 -12.86 0.86
CA TRP A 132 -11.74 -13.56 -0.29
C TRP A 132 -10.32 -14.00 0.01
N SER A 133 -9.81 -14.96 -0.76
CA SER A 133 -8.44 -15.44 -0.67
C SER A 133 -7.87 -15.75 -2.04
N VAL A 134 -6.57 -15.53 -2.19
CA VAL A 134 -5.80 -15.98 -3.35
C VAL A 134 -4.86 -17.08 -2.89
N SER A 135 -4.89 -18.20 -3.61
CA SER A 135 -4.02 -19.35 -3.38
C SER A 135 -3.23 -19.70 -4.63
N VAL A 136 -2.04 -20.28 -4.45
CA VAL A 136 -1.17 -20.73 -5.53
C VAL A 136 -0.79 -22.19 -5.33
N ALA A 137 -0.75 -22.95 -6.42
CA ALA A 137 -0.19 -24.30 -6.48
C ALA A 137 0.82 -24.40 -7.62
N ASP A 138 1.80 -25.29 -7.50
CA ASP A 138 2.79 -25.55 -8.55
C ASP A 138 2.70 -26.99 -9.09
N SER A 139 3.04 -27.15 -10.36
CA SER A 139 3.36 -28.46 -10.93
C SER A 139 4.81 -28.86 -10.58
N PRO A 140 5.20 -30.14 -10.73
CA PRO A 140 6.60 -30.50 -10.67
C PRO A 140 7.45 -29.79 -11.72
N PHE A 141 8.67 -29.41 -11.37
CA PHE A 141 9.65 -28.84 -12.31
C PHE A 141 10.18 -29.91 -13.25
N THR A 142 9.93 -29.79 -14.55
CA THR A 142 10.28 -30.79 -15.56
C THR A 142 10.98 -30.17 -16.78
N ASP A 143 11.91 -30.91 -17.39
CA ASP A 143 12.53 -30.56 -18.68
C ASP A 143 11.87 -31.30 -19.87
N GLY A 144 10.77 -32.03 -19.59
CA GLY A 144 10.08 -32.91 -20.54
C GLY A 144 10.52 -34.38 -20.48
N THR A 145 11.71 -34.66 -19.92
CA THR A 145 12.26 -36.03 -19.75
C THR A 145 12.52 -36.34 -18.27
N ASN A 146 13.13 -35.41 -17.56
CA ASN A 146 13.50 -35.48 -16.16
C ASN A 146 12.62 -34.53 -15.33
N THR A 147 12.45 -34.87 -14.07
CA THR A 147 11.80 -34.02 -13.08
C THR A 147 12.77 -33.76 -11.94
N LEU A 148 12.85 -32.52 -11.47
CA LEU A 148 13.63 -32.20 -10.27
C LEU A 148 13.01 -32.89 -9.06
N LYS A 149 13.76 -33.79 -8.45
CA LYS A 149 13.33 -34.59 -7.29
C LYS A 149 13.46 -33.76 -6.03
N ASN A 150 12.38 -33.72 -5.25
CA ASN A 150 12.29 -33.00 -3.97
C ASN A 150 12.64 -31.51 -4.08
N ALA A 151 12.49 -30.91 -5.27
CA ALA A 151 12.63 -29.48 -5.42
C ALA A 151 11.49 -28.75 -4.70
N GLN A 152 11.81 -27.60 -4.14
CA GLN A 152 10.87 -26.79 -3.38
C GLN A 152 10.89 -25.36 -3.92
N PHE A 153 9.72 -24.87 -4.31
CA PHE A 153 9.54 -23.50 -4.77
C PHE A 153 8.84 -22.68 -3.69
N SER A 154 9.32 -21.46 -3.44
CA SER A 154 8.74 -20.58 -2.42
C SER A 154 8.75 -19.12 -2.84
N PHE A 155 7.74 -18.38 -2.40
CA PHE A 155 7.75 -16.93 -2.37
C PHE A 155 8.16 -16.42 -0.98
N THR A 156 8.96 -15.37 -0.96
CA THR A 156 9.42 -14.66 0.23
C THR A 156 9.16 -13.20 -0.03
N ASP A 157 8.46 -12.53 0.89
CA ASP A 157 8.20 -11.09 0.82
C ASP A 157 7.65 -10.63 -0.53
N ALA A 158 6.32 -10.66 -0.71
CA ALA A 158 5.74 -9.58 -1.49
C ALA A 158 5.96 -8.29 -0.67
N SER A 159 6.40 -7.21 -1.31
CA SER A 159 6.33 -5.88 -0.71
C SER A 159 4.97 -5.70 -0.02
N ALA A 160 4.94 -5.03 1.14
CA ALA A 160 3.71 -4.84 1.90
C ALA A 160 2.56 -4.40 0.97
N VAL A 161 1.50 -5.22 0.92
CA VAL A 161 0.27 -4.99 0.13
C VAL A 161 -0.14 -3.54 0.28
N LYS A 162 -0.49 -2.92 -0.84
CA LYS A 162 -0.99 -1.54 -0.84
C LYS A 162 -2.38 -1.53 -1.43
N ALA A 163 -3.22 -0.69 -0.85
CA ALA A 163 -4.41 -0.24 -1.55
C ALA A 163 -3.96 0.70 -2.69
N ASP A 164 -4.57 0.54 -3.86
CA ASP A 164 -4.25 1.40 -5.01
C ASP A 164 -4.81 2.82 -4.82
N ALA A 165 -5.95 2.91 -4.14
CA ALA A 165 -6.58 4.18 -3.76
C ALA A 165 -6.07 4.64 -2.38
N THR A 166 -5.56 5.88 -2.32
CA THR A 166 -4.99 6.47 -1.09
C THR A 166 -6.04 6.78 -0.02
N ASP A 167 -7.32 6.86 -0.40
CA ASP A 167 -8.47 7.07 0.45
C ASP A 167 -9.27 5.78 0.71
N ASN A 168 -8.72 4.60 0.35
CA ASN A 168 -9.36 3.34 0.68
C ASN A 168 -9.48 3.20 2.21
N VAL A 169 -10.72 3.05 2.67
CA VAL A 169 -11.06 2.93 4.10
C VAL A 169 -11.11 1.48 4.58
N SER A 170 -11.04 0.51 3.68
CA SER A 170 -11.08 -0.91 4.03
C SER A 170 -9.75 -1.38 4.59
N THR A 171 -9.81 -2.27 5.58
CA THR A 171 -8.63 -2.92 6.15
C THR A 171 -7.90 -3.72 5.07
N LEU A 172 -6.57 -3.60 5.05
CA LEU A 172 -5.72 -4.31 4.09
C LEU A 172 -5.86 -5.83 4.24
N PRO A 173 -5.84 -6.58 3.13
CA PRO A 173 -5.62 -8.02 3.13
C PRO A 173 -4.31 -8.40 3.83
N THR A 174 -4.26 -9.60 4.40
CA THR A 174 -3.09 -10.14 5.10
C THR A 174 -2.30 -11.07 4.18
N PHE A 175 -0.96 -10.91 4.18
CA PHE A 175 -0.03 -11.82 3.51
C PHE A 175 0.44 -12.93 4.44
N SER A 176 0.71 -14.10 3.86
CA SER A 176 1.32 -15.23 4.59
C SER A 176 2.82 -15.05 4.88
N GLY A 177 3.46 -13.97 4.37
CA GLY A 177 4.86 -13.60 4.61
C GLY A 177 5.88 -14.44 3.82
N SER A 178 5.92 -15.74 4.08
CA SER A 178 6.66 -16.70 3.26
C SER A 178 5.76 -17.89 2.95
N VAL A 179 5.72 -18.27 1.68
CA VAL A 179 4.85 -19.33 1.18
C VAL A 179 5.71 -20.36 0.47
N LEU A 180 5.80 -21.54 1.07
CA LEU A 180 6.27 -22.74 0.38
C LEU A 180 5.13 -23.25 -0.50
N VAL A 181 5.33 -23.22 -1.80
CA VAL A 181 4.32 -23.65 -2.77
C VAL A 181 4.39 -25.17 -2.90
N SER A 182 3.24 -25.78 -3.13
CA SER A 182 3.13 -27.21 -3.36
C SER A 182 2.06 -27.50 -4.41
N SER A 183 1.93 -28.76 -4.80
CA SER A 183 0.83 -29.22 -5.65
C SER A 183 -0.56 -28.99 -5.05
N ALA A 184 -0.67 -28.86 -3.72
CA ALA A 184 -1.88 -28.41 -3.05
C ALA A 184 -1.90 -26.87 -2.97
N PRO A 185 -3.04 -26.21 -3.27
CA PRO A 185 -3.14 -24.76 -3.18
C PRO A 185 -2.80 -24.23 -1.79
N VAL A 186 -1.89 -23.26 -1.74
CA VAL A 186 -1.47 -22.57 -0.52
C VAL A 186 -1.88 -21.11 -0.60
N THR A 187 -2.52 -20.60 0.44
CA THR A 187 -2.99 -19.21 0.48
C THR A 187 -1.82 -18.23 0.61
N VAL A 188 -1.75 -17.27 -0.30
CA VAL A 188 -0.74 -16.20 -0.32
C VAL A 188 -1.27 -14.88 0.24
N LEU A 189 -2.56 -14.62 0.03
CA LEU A 189 -3.21 -13.36 0.32
C LEU A 189 -4.64 -13.65 0.76
N ASN A 190 -5.05 -13.07 1.89
CA ASN A 190 -6.35 -13.33 2.48
C ASN A 190 -6.99 -12.04 3.01
N ALA A 191 -8.24 -11.81 2.64
CA ALA A 191 -9.11 -10.79 3.21
C ALA A 191 -10.23 -11.48 3.99
N ALA A 192 -10.27 -11.24 5.30
CA ALA A 192 -11.38 -11.68 6.13
C ALA A 192 -12.68 -10.96 5.75
N THR A 193 -13.82 -11.49 6.19
CA THR A 193 -15.12 -10.83 6.06
C THR A 193 -15.08 -9.39 6.55
N GLY A 194 -15.63 -8.46 5.76
CA GLY A 194 -15.62 -7.03 6.02
C GLY A 194 -14.30 -6.31 5.70
N THR A 195 -13.28 -7.01 5.21
CA THR A 195 -11.96 -6.45 4.85
C THR A 195 -11.66 -6.64 3.36
N GLY A 196 -10.60 -6.02 2.85
CA GLY A 196 -10.17 -6.22 1.47
C GLY A 196 -11.18 -5.74 0.43
N VAL A 197 -11.92 -4.67 0.70
CA VAL A 197 -12.78 -3.99 -0.27
C VAL A 197 -12.00 -2.90 -0.98
N GLY A 198 -12.05 -2.86 -2.31
CA GLY A 198 -11.24 -1.99 -3.15
C GLY A 198 -10.21 -2.77 -3.96
N ALA A 199 -9.26 -2.05 -4.55
CA ALA A 199 -8.19 -2.64 -5.36
C ALA A 199 -6.87 -2.65 -4.59
N TYR A 200 -6.15 -3.76 -4.68
CA TYR A 200 -4.92 -4.00 -3.94
C TYR A 200 -3.83 -4.59 -4.83
N THR A 201 -2.62 -4.07 -4.66
CA THR A 201 -1.41 -4.56 -5.33
C THR A 201 -0.45 -5.15 -4.29
N ALA A 202 0.00 -6.37 -4.53
CA ALA A 202 1.12 -6.98 -3.82
C ALA A 202 2.30 -7.14 -4.78
N SER A 203 3.35 -6.35 -4.56
CA SER A 203 4.49 -6.30 -5.48
C SER A 203 5.54 -7.34 -5.17
N TYR A 204 6.08 -7.98 -6.21
CA TYR A 204 7.12 -8.99 -6.08
C TYR A 204 8.41 -8.47 -6.72
N GLY A 205 9.44 -8.31 -5.90
CA GLY A 205 10.79 -7.99 -6.30
C GLY A 205 11.45 -9.14 -7.06
N ALA A 206 12.49 -8.79 -7.82
CA ALA A 206 13.17 -9.73 -8.70
C ALA A 206 13.71 -10.99 -7.99
N THR A 207 14.00 -10.91 -6.68
CA THR A 207 14.63 -11.99 -5.88
C THR A 207 13.68 -12.68 -4.91
N ASP A 208 12.38 -12.42 -5.02
CA ASP A 208 11.40 -12.81 -4.01
C ASP A 208 10.94 -14.27 -4.19
N ALA A 209 11.21 -14.88 -5.34
CA ALA A 209 11.04 -16.31 -5.56
C ALA A 209 12.34 -17.09 -5.30
N SER A 210 12.22 -18.29 -4.75
CA SER A 210 13.33 -19.19 -4.46
C SER A 210 13.03 -20.60 -4.92
N LEU A 211 14.03 -21.28 -5.48
CA LEU A 211 13.97 -22.68 -5.86
C LEU A 211 15.10 -23.44 -5.16
N LEU A 212 14.75 -24.26 -4.18
CA LEU A 212 15.67 -25.22 -3.56
C LEU A 212 15.72 -26.48 -4.43
N VAL A 213 16.94 -26.85 -4.84
CA VAL A 213 17.23 -28.07 -5.59
C VAL A 213 18.18 -28.93 -4.76
N PRO A 214 17.72 -30.11 -4.29
CA PRO A 214 18.59 -31.04 -3.57
C PRO A 214 19.67 -31.66 -4.45
N ALA A 215 20.73 -32.15 -3.80
CA ALA A 215 21.79 -32.90 -4.45
C ALA A 215 21.27 -34.14 -5.21
N GLY A 216 21.98 -34.52 -6.29
CA GLY A 216 21.65 -35.70 -7.09
C GLY A 216 20.62 -35.49 -8.21
N ASN A 217 20.15 -34.26 -8.40
CA ASN A 217 19.42 -33.86 -9.60
C ASN A 217 20.35 -33.64 -10.79
N ILE A 218 19.87 -33.92 -11.99
CA ILE A 218 20.63 -33.76 -13.25
C ILE A 218 20.42 -32.36 -13.78
N GLY A 219 21.46 -31.71 -14.30
CA GLY A 219 21.35 -30.40 -14.94
C GLY A 219 20.47 -30.43 -16.19
N GLY A 220 19.68 -29.39 -16.41
CA GLY A 220 18.72 -29.29 -17.51
C GLY A 220 17.90 -27.99 -17.45
N SER A 221 17.02 -27.80 -18.42
CA SER A 221 16.13 -26.64 -18.50
C SER A 221 14.75 -27.02 -17.97
N TYR A 222 14.52 -26.75 -16.69
CA TYR A 222 13.29 -27.14 -16.01
C TYR A 222 12.28 -26.00 -15.93
N SER A 223 11.00 -26.30 -16.11
CA SER A 223 9.91 -25.34 -15.92
C SER A 223 8.77 -25.96 -15.09
N SER A 224 8.00 -25.08 -14.44
CA SER A 224 6.78 -25.44 -13.71
C SER A 224 5.66 -24.45 -14.06
N THR A 225 4.42 -24.93 -14.04
CA THR A 225 3.22 -24.12 -14.14
C THR A 225 2.71 -23.76 -12.74
N LEU A 226 2.56 -22.47 -12.48
CA LEU A 226 1.88 -21.97 -11.29
C LEU A 226 0.40 -21.74 -11.59
N THR A 227 -0.47 -22.32 -10.76
CA THR A 227 -1.92 -22.16 -10.86
C THR A 227 -2.39 -21.27 -9.71
N TRP A 228 -2.91 -20.09 -10.06
CA TRP A 228 -3.45 -19.12 -9.13
C TRP A 228 -4.97 -19.23 -9.09
N THR A 229 -5.54 -19.26 -7.88
CA THR A 229 -6.98 -19.38 -7.67
C THR A 229 -7.45 -18.26 -6.75
N LEU A 230 -8.39 -17.45 -7.22
CA LEU A 230 -9.16 -16.54 -6.38
C LEU A 230 -10.41 -17.29 -5.89
N SER A 231 -10.60 -17.34 -4.59
CA SER A 231 -11.80 -17.90 -3.95
C SER A 231 -12.47 -16.83 -3.12
N ASP A 232 -13.77 -16.70 -3.26
CA ASP A 232 -14.59 -16.00 -2.28
C ASP A 232 -14.66 -16.83 -0.99
N ALA A 233 -14.73 -16.16 0.16
CA ALA A 233 -15.11 -16.84 1.39
C ALA A 233 -16.50 -17.46 1.19
N PRO A 234 -16.82 -18.61 1.81
CA PRO A 234 -18.15 -19.19 1.71
C PRO A 234 -19.21 -18.15 2.07
N ALA A 235 -20.20 -18.00 1.19
CA ALA A 235 -21.36 -17.15 1.40
C ALA A 235 -22.22 -17.60 2.58
#